data_AF-A0A662LYL1-F1
#
_entry.id   AF-A0A662LYL1-F1
#
_cell.length_a   1.000
_cell.length_b   1.000
_cell.length_c   1.000
_cell.angle_alpha   90.00
_cell.angle_beta   90.00
_cell.angle_gamma   90.00
#
_symmetry.space_group_name_H-M   'P 1'
#
loop_
_entity.id
_entity.type
_entity.pdbx_description
1 polymer ?
#
loop_
_entity_poly.entity_id
_entity_poly.type
_entity_poly.pdbx_seq_one_letter_code
_entity_poly.pdbx_strand_id
1 'polypeptide(L)'
;MKKHNTIKLGSFIIIVLLIATMFSSVAISTIQNDDINTQKHERKKSFIDIILPKRRINTTPGQIPFLESTITTSCGAIDKSFQITFGQFNELDVDNNENTGINGKDIRIQYLILPWLETQTSIQIGLRFLLTIERIGDEIKSQSFTLSSNMFDGMMHLGYQSPQTNQNEIPSFLQLSSFIFYKPETGTSGISFEMNPQYDSSNQDHKLTFFTRYQNGASTQSYEFMFEPVNNKQITIESTKSQGVFQYSITKGNTIPTTASIKIMKTTDDTPIETNLIIDPLPSDVSFSLGITPFSKGGGVIEYQSNSYYDTSILIESNNMGSVKYAVVKNTPKYFYAEWDPSKENGYYHLNIDATDTNVFLLDSLDNPTINLSIQDIEVIEFSAFWNLTDPGDFTIIKDTSFHIDLDFIIDEWEARIDAEPTAENIKITWHTDVSGYFSFDTDSVPLNTIDMLIKGSDLGIRTQGEFVKAEDFMLEWTIWPPIDWNIDKSGTIDFHSMSIDLFLEGIWYHLWPWI
;
A
#
# COMPACT_ATOMS: atom_id res chain seq x y z
N MET A 1 39.27 6.13 -43.37
CA MET A 1 37.95 6.25 -44.07
C MET A 1 36.87 5.73 -43.13
N LYS A 2 36.24 6.62 -42.35
CA LYS A 2 35.14 6.30 -41.44
C LYS A 2 33.83 6.32 -42.23
N LYS A 3 33.14 5.18 -42.33
CA LYS A 3 31.73 5.13 -42.75
C LYS A 3 30.89 5.60 -41.57
N HIS A 4 30.39 6.82 -41.63
CA HIS A 4 29.24 7.22 -40.82
C HIS A 4 28.03 6.44 -41.33
N ASN A 5 27.49 5.55 -40.50
CA ASN A 5 26.15 5.02 -40.69
C ASN A 5 25.17 6.15 -40.34
N THR A 6 24.76 6.87 -41.37
CA THR A 6 23.60 7.77 -41.35
C THR A 6 22.36 6.95 -41.01
N ILE A 7 21.92 6.99 -39.76
CA ILE A 7 20.53 6.71 -39.42
C ILE A 7 19.69 7.64 -40.31
N LYS A 8 18.87 7.04 -41.17
CA LYS A 8 18.11 7.76 -42.19
C LYS A 8 17.22 8.82 -41.52
N LEU A 9 17.50 10.08 -41.82
CA LEU A 9 16.72 11.28 -41.48
C LEU A 9 15.19 11.08 -41.68
N GLY A 10 14.79 10.18 -42.58
CA GLY A 10 13.40 9.80 -42.82
C GLY A 10 12.70 9.09 -41.65
N SER A 11 13.37 8.20 -40.91
CA SER A 11 12.76 7.52 -39.74
C SER A 11 12.60 8.48 -38.56
N PHE A 12 13.50 9.46 -38.43
CA PHE A 12 13.48 10.52 -37.42
C PHE A 12 12.33 11.51 -37.63
N ILE A 13 12.11 11.95 -38.88
CA ILE A 13 10.97 12.80 -39.23
C ILE A 13 9.65 12.08 -38.98
N ILE A 14 9.58 10.76 -39.23
CA ILE A 14 8.38 9.95 -39.01
C ILE A 14 8.04 9.82 -37.52
N ILE A 15 9.02 9.58 -36.63
CA ILE A 15 8.76 9.48 -35.18
C ILE A 15 8.33 10.83 -34.59
N VAL A 16 9.01 11.93 -34.95
CA VAL A 16 8.63 13.28 -34.52
C VAL A 16 7.27 13.69 -35.10
N LEU A 17 6.97 13.36 -36.36
CA LEU A 17 5.63 13.54 -36.92
C LEU A 17 4.60 12.62 -36.25
N LEU A 18 4.90 11.37 -35.90
CA LEU A 18 3.96 10.45 -35.25
C LEU A 18 3.63 10.91 -33.84
N ILE A 19 4.63 11.34 -33.07
CA ILE A 19 4.46 12.00 -31.78
C ILE A 19 3.59 13.26 -32.00
N ALA A 20 3.96 14.16 -32.91
CA ALA A 20 3.18 15.38 -33.16
C ALA A 20 1.76 15.13 -33.73
N THR A 21 1.51 14.08 -34.52
CA THR A 21 0.23 13.76 -35.17
C THR A 21 -0.69 12.93 -34.28
N MET A 22 -0.16 11.95 -33.52
CA MET A 22 -0.92 11.25 -32.49
C MET A 22 -1.35 12.22 -31.39
N PHE A 23 -0.53 13.22 -31.05
CA PHE A 23 -0.86 14.17 -29.97
C PHE A 23 -1.62 15.43 -30.43
N SER A 24 -1.73 15.70 -31.74
CA SER A 24 -2.60 16.76 -32.28
C SER A 24 -4.00 16.30 -32.66
N SER A 25 -4.23 14.99 -32.83
CA SER A 25 -5.52 14.43 -33.26
C SER A 25 -6.44 13.98 -32.12
N VAL A 26 -5.94 13.85 -30.88
CA VAL A 26 -6.77 13.55 -29.70
C VAL A 26 -7.27 14.84 -29.07
N ALA A 27 -8.30 15.43 -29.68
CA ALA A 27 -9.12 16.45 -29.04
C ALA A 27 -10.21 15.74 -28.22
N ILE A 28 -10.04 15.66 -26.89
CA ILE A 28 -11.08 15.14 -26.00
C ILE A 28 -12.20 16.19 -25.95
N SER A 29 -13.37 15.88 -26.53
CA SER A 29 -14.60 16.63 -26.31
C SER A 29 -15.35 16.02 -25.13
N THR A 30 -15.16 16.58 -23.93
CA THR A 30 -16.13 16.41 -22.85
C THR A 30 -17.36 17.26 -23.20
N ILE A 31 -18.42 16.62 -23.70
CA ILE A 31 -19.73 17.26 -23.83
C ILE A 31 -20.43 17.04 -22.49
N GLN A 32 -20.41 18.04 -21.61
CA GLN A 32 -21.44 18.20 -20.59
C GLN A 32 -22.55 19.04 -21.22
N ASN A 33 -23.75 18.48 -21.31
CA ASN A 33 -24.98 19.23 -21.55
C ASN A 33 -25.27 20.03 -20.28
N ASP A 34 -24.90 21.30 -20.28
CA ASP A 34 -25.45 22.29 -19.34
C ASP A 34 -25.68 23.61 -20.09
N ASP A 35 -26.70 24.32 -19.58
CA ASP A 35 -27.55 25.26 -20.29
C ASP A 35 -26.89 26.43 -21.05
N ILE A 36 -27.63 26.85 -22.07
CA ILE A 36 -27.41 28.03 -22.91
C ILE A 36 -27.40 29.29 -22.03
N ASN A 37 -26.21 29.79 -21.69
CA ASN A 37 -25.80 31.21 -21.72
C ASN A 37 -24.61 31.47 -20.79
N THR A 38 -23.38 31.32 -21.29
CA THR A 38 -22.21 32.17 -20.99
C THR A 38 -21.02 31.65 -21.79
N GLN A 39 -20.65 32.33 -22.87
CA GLN A 39 -19.42 32.00 -23.61
C GLN A 39 -18.19 32.46 -22.81
N LYS A 40 -17.74 31.63 -21.87
CA LYS A 40 -16.31 31.54 -21.53
C LYS A 40 -15.69 30.57 -22.53
N HIS A 41 -14.71 31.02 -23.31
CA HIS A 41 -13.86 30.13 -24.09
C HIS A 41 -13.03 29.28 -23.12
N GLU A 42 -13.55 28.11 -22.73
CA GLU A 42 -12.73 27.08 -22.13
C GLU A 42 -11.74 26.57 -23.18
N ARG A 43 -10.45 26.79 -22.91
CA ARG A 43 -9.36 26.22 -23.70
C ARG A 43 -9.45 24.69 -23.56
N LYS A 44 -9.77 23.98 -24.65
CA LYS A 44 -9.61 22.52 -24.73
C LYS A 44 -8.18 22.17 -24.33
N LYS A 45 -8.01 21.40 -23.24
CA LYS A 45 -6.69 20.90 -22.82
C LYS A 45 -6.17 19.96 -23.91
N SER A 46 -4.95 20.19 -24.38
CA SER A 46 -4.28 19.26 -25.29
C SER A 46 -3.78 18.04 -24.50
N PHE A 47 -3.53 16.91 -25.18
CA PHE A 47 -2.94 15.72 -24.55
C PHE A 47 -1.63 16.03 -23.80
N ILE A 48 -0.83 16.96 -24.33
CA ILE A 48 0.37 17.49 -23.66
C ILE A 48 -0.02 18.10 -22.32
N ASP A 49 -1.10 18.85 -22.22
CA ASP A 49 -1.53 19.43 -20.93
C ASP A 49 -2.01 18.38 -19.90
N ILE A 50 -2.35 17.15 -20.34
CA ILE A 50 -2.86 16.05 -19.49
C ILE A 50 -1.72 15.17 -18.97
N ILE A 51 -0.73 14.82 -19.81
CA ILE A 51 0.42 13.97 -19.42
C ILE A 51 1.66 14.82 -19.02
N LEU A 52 1.77 16.05 -19.52
CA LEU A 52 2.90 16.98 -19.34
C LEU A 52 2.40 18.37 -18.90
N PRO A 53 1.88 18.55 -17.67
CA PRO A 53 1.36 19.83 -17.25
C PRO A 53 2.46 20.89 -17.22
N LYS A 54 2.33 21.85 -18.14
CA LYS A 54 2.92 23.20 -18.16
C LYS A 54 4.28 23.36 -17.46
N ARG A 55 5.28 22.51 -17.76
CA ARG A 55 6.67 22.95 -17.68
C ARG A 55 6.98 23.68 -18.97
N ARG A 56 7.32 24.98 -18.89
CA ARG A 56 8.06 25.62 -19.96
C ARG A 56 9.35 24.83 -20.09
N ILE A 57 9.44 23.99 -21.11
CA ILE A 57 10.70 23.37 -21.48
C ILE A 57 11.58 24.56 -21.88
N ASN A 58 12.48 24.96 -20.98
CA ASN A 58 13.44 26.03 -21.24
C ASN A 58 14.52 25.46 -22.17
N THR A 59 14.15 25.13 -23.40
CA THR A 59 15.13 24.74 -24.41
C THR A 59 15.89 25.99 -24.81
N THR A 60 17.20 26.00 -24.59
CA THR A 60 18.10 26.84 -25.38
C THR A 60 17.82 26.54 -26.86
N PRO A 61 17.70 27.54 -27.75
CA PRO A 61 17.48 27.29 -29.18
C PRO A 61 18.54 26.31 -29.72
N GLY A 62 18.10 25.10 -30.10
CA GLY A 62 18.96 24.02 -30.62
C GLY A 62 19.11 22.77 -29.74
N GLN A 63 18.70 22.79 -28.47
CA GLN A 63 18.66 21.59 -27.63
C GLN A 63 17.28 20.93 -27.68
N ILE A 64 17.22 19.68 -28.13
CA ILE A 64 16.02 18.86 -28.11
C ILE A 64 16.13 17.92 -26.89
N PRO A 65 15.34 18.11 -25.81
CA PRO A 65 15.61 17.51 -24.50
C PRO A 65 15.46 15.98 -24.41
N PHE A 66 15.04 15.31 -25.48
CA PHE A 66 15.01 13.84 -25.54
C PHE A 66 16.24 13.23 -26.21
N LEU A 67 17.07 14.02 -26.91
CA LEU A 67 18.20 13.51 -27.71
C LEU A 67 19.45 13.17 -26.88
N GLU A 68 19.55 13.74 -25.69
CA GLU A 68 20.62 13.49 -24.73
C GLU A 68 20.01 13.09 -23.38
N SER A 69 20.65 12.16 -22.70
CA SER A 69 20.32 11.73 -21.34
C SER A 69 21.59 11.63 -20.52
N THR A 70 21.49 11.91 -19.22
CA THR A 70 22.59 11.65 -18.29
C THR A 70 22.40 10.29 -17.64
N ILE A 71 23.39 9.42 -17.77
CA ILE A 71 23.51 8.19 -16.99
C ILE A 71 24.46 8.43 -15.82
N THR A 72 24.05 8.05 -14.62
CA THR A 72 24.93 7.94 -13.47
C THR A 72 25.14 6.47 -13.12
N THR A 73 26.37 6.08 -12.84
CA THR A 73 26.72 4.73 -12.39
C THR A 73 27.48 4.80 -11.08
N SER A 74 27.21 3.85 -10.19
CA SER A 74 28.04 3.56 -9.01
C SER A 74 28.47 2.11 -9.11
N CYS A 75 29.78 1.86 -9.23
CA CYS A 75 30.36 0.51 -9.32
C CYS A 75 31.39 0.34 -8.21
N GLY A 76 31.07 -0.48 -7.20
CA GLY A 76 31.84 -0.53 -5.96
C GLY A 76 31.89 0.84 -5.28
N ALA A 77 33.08 1.46 -5.25
CA ALA A 77 33.30 2.79 -4.67
C ALA A 77 33.45 3.92 -5.72
N ILE A 78 33.18 3.62 -7.00
CA ILE A 78 33.44 4.53 -8.12
C ILE A 78 32.12 5.04 -8.67
N ASP A 79 31.93 6.36 -8.60
CA ASP A 79 30.78 7.05 -9.18
C ASP A 79 31.18 7.79 -10.46
N LYS A 80 30.40 7.63 -11.52
CA LYS A 80 30.61 8.31 -12.80
C LYS A 80 29.29 8.80 -13.41
N SER A 81 29.39 9.86 -14.21
CA SER A 81 28.26 10.44 -14.95
C SER A 81 28.63 10.58 -16.43
N PHE A 82 27.73 10.15 -17.32
CA PHE A 82 27.94 10.13 -18.76
C PHE A 82 26.79 10.79 -19.48
N GLN A 83 27.11 11.56 -20.53
CA GLN A 83 26.10 11.96 -21.51
C GLN A 83 25.98 10.87 -22.56
N ILE A 84 24.76 10.38 -22.78
CA ILE A 84 24.48 9.34 -23.77
C ILE A 84 23.52 9.87 -24.85
N THR A 85 23.69 9.38 -26.08
CA THR A 85 22.89 9.77 -27.23
C THR A 85 21.70 8.84 -27.45
N PHE A 86 20.53 9.44 -27.72
CA PHE A 86 19.28 8.73 -28.00
C PHE A 86 19.40 7.66 -29.08
N GLY A 87 18.89 6.46 -28.79
CA GLY A 87 18.76 5.37 -29.74
C GLY A 87 20.07 4.75 -30.25
N GLN A 88 21.22 5.19 -29.76
CA GLN A 88 22.51 4.57 -30.06
C GLN A 88 23.00 3.76 -28.86
N PHE A 89 23.84 2.76 -29.12
CA PHE A 89 24.58 2.10 -28.06
C PHE A 89 25.79 2.96 -27.67
N ASN A 90 25.91 3.24 -26.38
CA ASN A 90 26.98 4.01 -25.77
C ASN A 90 27.79 3.04 -24.90
N GLU A 91 29.10 2.95 -25.12
CA GLU A 91 29.99 2.09 -24.33
C GLU A 91 30.63 2.94 -23.23
N LEU A 92 30.54 2.48 -21.98
CA LEU A 92 30.92 3.23 -20.79
C LEU A 92 31.96 2.46 -19.98
N ASP A 93 32.93 3.19 -19.45
CA ASP A 93 33.92 2.73 -18.46
C ASP A 93 33.41 3.16 -17.08
N VAL A 94 33.03 2.20 -16.24
CA VAL A 94 32.44 2.41 -14.91
C VAL A 94 33.40 2.11 -13.77
N ASP A 95 34.51 1.42 -14.01
CA ASP A 95 35.48 1.00 -12.97
C ASP A 95 36.80 1.82 -12.97
N ASN A 96 36.96 2.73 -13.93
CA ASN A 96 38.14 3.59 -14.10
C ASN A 96 39.44 2.82 -14.36
N ASN A 97 39.35 1.65 -14.98
CA ASN A 97 40.48 0.85 -15.39
C ASN A 97 40.45 0.63 -16.91
N GLU A 98 41.35 1.31 -17.62
CA GLU A 98 41.40 1.20 -19.09
C GLU A 98 41.86 -0.18 -19.59
N ASN A 99 42.32 -1.07 -18.69
CA ASN A 99 42.79 -2.42 -19.02
C ASN A 99 41.70 -3.50 -18.90
N THR A 100 40.49 -3.14 -18.48
CA THR A 100 39.37 -4.06 -18.26
C THR A 100 38.28 -3.88 -19.31
N GLY A 101 37.35 -4.85 -19.36
CA GLY A 101 36.30 -4.87 -20.37
C GLY A 101 36.78 -4.90 -21.83
N ILE A 102 35.96 -4.38 -22.74
CA ILE A 102 36.24 -4.33 -24.18
C ILE A 102 36.71 -2.94 -24.56
N ASN A 103 38.00 -2.78 -24.85
CA ASN A 103 38.65 -1.50 -25.13
C ASN A 103 38.53 -0.48 -23.96
N GLY A 104 38.65 -0.95 -22.72
CA GLY A 104 38.50 -0.11 -21.53
C GLY A 104 37.07 0.35 -21.32
N LYS A 105 36.08 -0.52 -21.60
CA LYS A 105 34.64 -0.27 -21.43
C LYS A 105 33.98 -1.51 -20.86
N ASP A 106 33.14 -1.31 -19.85
CA ASP A 106 32.62 -2.39 -19.01
C ASP A 106 31.13 -2.66 -19.26
N ILE A 107 30.39 -1.63 -19.71
CA ILE A 107 28.98 -1.75 -20.07
C ILE A 107 28.67 -1.08 -21.41
N ARG A 108 27.62 -1.57 -22.06
CA ARG A 108 27.01 -0.96 -23.23
C ARG A 108 25.54 -0.64 -22.92
N ILE A 109 25.13 0.60 -23.18
CA ILE A 109 23.78 1.10 -22.86
C ILE A 109 23.10 1.76 -24.06
N GLN A 110 21.81 1.49 -24.22
CA GLN A 110 20.93 2.20 -25.15
C GLN A 110 19.68 2.65 -24.41
N TYR A 111 19.23 3.89 -24.69
CA TYR A 111 17.94 4.37 -24.23
C TYR A 111 17.03 4.76 -25.40
N LEU A 112 15.74 4.50 -25.24
CA LEU A 112 14.68 4.86 -26.19
C LEU A 112 13.48 5.46 -25.44
N ILE A 113 12.79 6.37 -26.11
CA ILE A 113 11.52 6.95 -25.70
C ILE A 113 10.58 6.80 -26.88
N LEU A 114 9.53 6.01 -26.70
CA LEU A 114 8.61 5.61 -27.76
C LEU A 114 7.18 6.01 -27.40
N PRO A 115 6.38 6.53 -28.35
CA PRO A 115 4.95 6.65 -28.14
C PRO A 115 4.34 5.26 -27.96
N TRP A 116 3.32 5.18 -27.12
CA TRP A 116 2.60 3.94 -26.83
C TRP A 116 1.10 4.11 -27.07
N LEU A 117 0.52 3.13 -27.74
CA LEU A 117 -0.92 2.99 -27.94
C LEU A 117 -1.29 1.51 -27.79
N GLU A 118 -2.13 1.21 -26.80
CA GLU A 118 -2.75 -0.11 -26.62
C GLU A 118 -4.26 0.02 -26.88
N THR A 119 -4.84 -0.99 -27.52
CA THR A 119 -6.26 -0.99 -27.91
C THR A 119 -6.95 -2.34 -27.69
N GLN A 120 -6.24 -3.39 -27.28
CA GLN A 120 -6.80 -4.74 -27.18
C GLN A 120 -7.79 -4.90 -26.02
N THR A 121 -7.48 -4.34 -24.85
CA THR A 121 -8.31 -4.46 -23.63
C THR A 121 -9.02 -3.16 -23.28
N SER A 122 -8.35 -2.03 -23.51
CA SER A 122 -8.83 -0.66 -23.28
C SER A 122 -7.96 0.29 -24.09
N ILE A 123 -8.48 1.43 -24.54
CA ILE A 123 -7.62 2.45 -25.16
C ILE A 123 -6.69 3.04 -24.10
N GLN A 124 -5.39 2.80 -24.25
CA GLN A 124 -4.34 3.41 -23.43
C GLN A 124 -3.37 4.16 -24.33
N ILE A 125 -3.03 5.39 -23.96
CA ILE A 125 -2.12 6.23 -24.72
C ILE A 125 -1.03 6.72 -23.76
N GLY A 126 0.23 6.70 -24.19
CA GLY A 126 1.32 7.01 -23.29
C GLY A 126 2.69 7.13 -23.93
N LEU A 127 3.71 7.07 -23.06
CA LEU A 127 5.12 7.03 -23.41
C LEU A 127 5.79 5.82 -22.75
N ARG A 128 6.59 5.10 -23.53
CA ARG A 128 7.46 4.02 -23.08
C ARG A 128 8.90 4.52 -23.02
N PHE A 129 9.52 4.40 -21.86
CA PHE A 129 10.93 4.66 -21.60
C PHE A 129 11.64 3.33 -21.47
N LEU A 130 12.63 3.09 -22.33
CA LEU A 130 13.37 1.84 -22.39
C LEU A 130 14.85 2.08 -22.11
N LEU A 131 15.44 1.27 -21.24
CA LEU A 131 16.87 1.12 -21.06
C LEU A 131 17.27 -0.32 -21.39
N THR A 132 18.26 -0.46 -22.25
CA THR A 132 18.90 -1.74 -22.54
C THR A 132 20.35 -1.65 -22.09
N ILE A 133 20.77 -2.53 -21.19
CA ILE A 133 22.11 -2.58 -20.60
C ILE A 133 22.70 -3.96 -20.88
N GLU A 134 23.93 -3.99 -21.40
CA GLU A 134 24.73 -5.19 -21.62
C GLU A 134 26.03 -5.03 -20.83
N ARG A 135 26.36 -6.01 -19.98
CA ARG A 135 27.66 -6.08 -19.32
C ARG A 135 28.65 -6.70 -20.29
N ILE A 136 29.71 -5.97 -20.61
CA ILE A 136 30.76 -6.39 -21.55
C ILE A 136 32.11 -6.62 -20.85
N GLY A 137 32.23 -6.22 -19.58
CA GLY A 137 33.35 -6.51 -18.69
C GLY A 137 33.00 -7.55 -17.62
N ASP A 138 33.80 -8.60 -17.51
CA ASP A 138 33.61 -9.68 -16.53
C ASP A 138 34.18 -9.34 -15.15
N GLU A 139 35.12 -8.41 -15.08
CA GLU A 139 35.74 -7.96 -13.83
C GLU A 139 34.77 -7.24 -12.88
N ILE A 140 33.78 -6.52 -13.42
CA ILE A 140 32.77 -5.83 -12.60
C ILE A 140 31.65 -6.76 -12.13
N LYS A 141 31.58 -7.99 -12.64
CA LYS A 141 30.46 -8.93 -12.46
C LYS A 141 30.01 -9.12 -11.01
N SER A 142 30.94 -9.17 -10.06
CA SER A 142 30.66 -9.41 -8.64
C SER A 142 30.66 -8.15 -7.78
N GLN A 143 30.69 -6.96 -8.40
CA GLN A 143 30.65 -5.68 -7.69
C GLN A 143 29.21 -5.28 -7.35
N SER A 144 29.04 -4.45 -6.32
CA SER A 144 27.79 -3.70 -6.18
C SER A 144 27.67 -2.71 -7.33
N PHE A 145 26.50 -2.64 -7.95
CA PHE A 145 26.29 -1.78 -9.11
C PHE A 145 24.94 -1.09 -9.07
N THR A 146 24.94 0.23 -9.28
CA THR A 146 23.73 1.03 -9.46
C THR A 146 23.85 1.81 -10.75
N LEU A 147 22.80 1.80 -11.58
CA LEU A 147 22.69 2.62 -12.77
C LEU A 147 21.39 3.41 -12.73
N SER A 148 21.46 4.71 -12.97
CA SER A 148 20.29 5.56 -13.14
C SER A 148 20.40 6.42 -14.38
N SER A 149 19.28 6.60 -15.07
CA SER A 149 19.15 7.48 -16.22
C SER A 149 18.22 8.62 -15.86
N ASN A 150 18.64 9.84 -16.14
CA ASN A 150 17.78 11.01 -16.15
C ASN A 150 17.38 11.30 -17.60
N MET A 151 16.10 11.09 -17.91
CA MET A 151 15.53 11.24 -19.24
C MET A 151 14.55 12.40 -19.29
N PHE A 152 14.46 13.01 -20.47
CA PHE A 152 13.44 14.01 -20.79
C PHE A 152 13.46 15.20 -19.82
N ASP A 153 14.65 15.78 -19.63
CA ASP A 153 14.88 16.96 -18.78
C ASP A 153 14.40 16.79 -17.32
N GLY A 154 14.72 15.67 -16.68
CA GLY A 154 14.37 15.43 -15.28
C GLY A 154 12.94 14.92 -15.05
N MET A 155 12.11 14.81 -16.09
CA MET A 155 10.75 14.30 -15.96
C MET A 155 10.75 12.83 -15.51
N MET A 156 11.67 12.03 -16.04
CA MET A 156 11.70 10.59 -15.81
C MET A 156 13.09 10.16 -15.37
N HIS A 157 13.16 9.50 -14.22
CA HIS A 157 14.33 8.76 -13.78
C HIS A 157 14.03 7.28 -13.85
N LEU A 158 14.98 6.51 -14.39
CA LEU A 158 14.83 5.07 -14.56
C LEU A 158 16.16 4.40 -14.24
N GLY A 159 16.15 3.34 -13.43
CA GLY A 159 17.40 2.70 -13.04
C GLY A 159 17.21 1.37 -12.33
N TYR A 160 18.34 0.79 -11.97
CA TYR A 160 18.38 -0.41 -11.14
C TYR A 160 19.60 -0.42 -10.23
N GLN A 161 19.53 -1.27 -9.21
CA GLN A 161 20.60 -1.60 -8.29
C GLN A 161 20.74 -3.13 -8.20
N SER A 162 21.98 -3.60 -8.31
CA SER A 162 22.41 -4.96 -7.97
C SER A 162 23.34 -4.88 -6.75
N PRO A 163 22.90 -5.29 -5.55
CA PRO A 163 23.73 -5.24 -4.35
C PRO A 163 24.83 -6.31 -4.37
N GLN A 164 25.95 -6.04 -3.68
CA GLN A 164 27.00 -7.05 -3.51
C GLN A 164 26.59 -8.07 -2.44
N THR A 165 26.42 -9.33 -2.84
CA THR A 165 26.28 -10.47 -1.92
C THR A 165 27.16 -11.63 -2.40
N ASN A 166 27.24 -12.71 -1.62
CA ASN A 166 28.07 -13.87 -1.99
C ASN A 166 27.59 -14.60 -3.26
N GLN A 167 26.34 -14.40 -3.68
CA GLN A 167 25.72 -15.11 -4.80
C GLN A 167 25.20 -14.17 -5.91
N ASN A 168 25.06 -12.87 -5.63
CA ASN A 168 24.49 -11.92 -6.58
C ASN A 168 25.55 -11.40 -7.57
N GLU A 169 25.14 -11.22 -8.83
CA GLU A 169 25.98 -10.66 -9.88
C GLU A 169 25.29 -9.49 -10.60
N ILE A 170 26.07 -8.70 -11.34
CA ILE A 170 25.51 -7.76 -12.33
C ILE A 170 25.00 -8.58 -13.52
N PRO A 171 23.73 -8.42 -13.95
CA PRO A 171 23.19 -9.13 -15.10
C PRO A 171 24.08 -8.99 -16.34
N SER A 172 24.26 -10.06 -17.11
CA SER A 172 24.95 -9.98 -18.40
C SER A 172 24.15 -9.15 -19.41
N PHE A 173 22.83 -9.21 -19.31
CA PHE A 173 21.91 -8.34 -20.05
C PHE A 173 20.73 -7.94 -19.17
N LEU A 174 20.28 -6.70 -19.29
CA LEU A 174 19.10 -6.19 -18.61
C LEU A 174 18.34 -5.24 -19.53
N GLN A 175 17.06 -5.54 -19.74
CA GLN A 175 16.12 -4.60 -20.32
C GLN A 175 15.16 -4.11 -19.25
N LEU A 176 15.09 -2.79 -19.09
CA LEU A 176 14.15 -2.10 -18.20
C LEU A 176 13.23 -1.25 -19.05
N SER A 177 11.93 -1.37 -18.81
CA SER A 177 10.93 -0.53 -19.44
C SER A 177 10.05 0.08 -18.38
N SER A 178 9.76 1.37 -18.49
CA SER A 178 8.71 2.03 -17.73
C SER A 178 7.76 2.73 -18.69
N PHE A 179 6.47 2.57 -18.44
CA PHE A 179 5.40 3.07 -19.30
C PHE A 179 4.53 4.00 -18.48
N ILE A 180 4.38 5.25 -18.91
CA ILE A 180 3.40 6.15 -18.31
C ILE A 180 2.25 6.24 -19.29
N PHE A 181 1.04 5.91 -18.84
CA PHE A 181 -0.14 5.87 -19.70
C PHE A 181 -1.36 6.55 -19.08
N TYR A 182 -2.29 6.92 -19.96
CA TYR A 182 -3.60 7.46 -19.64
C TYR A 182 -4.67 6.65 -20.38
N LYS A 183 -5.79 6.38 -19.69
CA LYS A 183 -6.99 5.76 -20.24
C LYS A 183 -8.08 6.81 -20.41
N PRO A 184 -8.37 7.24 -21.66
CA PRO A 184 -9.39 8.27 -21.90
C PRO A 184 -10.80 7.87 -21.46
N GLU A 185 -11.12 6.58 -21.53
CA GLU A 185 -12.46 6.05 -21.23
C GLU A 185 -12.82 6.19 -19.75
N THR A 186 -11.85 5.96 -18.86
CA THR A 186 -12.01 5.99 -17.42
C THR A 186 -11.53 7.30 -16.81
N GLY A 187 -10.70 8.06 -17.52
CA GLY A 187 -10.02 9.24 -17.01
C GLY A 187 -8.87 8.91 -16.06
N THR A 188 -8.40 7.66 -16.03
CA THR A 188 -7.35 7.18 -15.12
C THR A 188 -5.96 7.23 -15.77
N SER A 189 -4.93 7.32 -14.96
CA SER A 189 -3.54 7.18 -15.40
C SER A 189 -2.85 6.07 -14.63
N GLY A 190 -1.77 5.56 -15.20
CA GLY A 190 -1.00 4.51 -14.55
C GLY A 190 0.43 4.49 -15.02
N ILE A 191 1.18 3.64 -14.35
CA ILE A 191 2.54 3.31 -14.69
C ILE A 191 2.67 1.80 -14.81
N SER A 192 3.36 1.34 -15.85
CA SER A 192 3.76 -0.05 -15.98
C SER A 192 5.27 -0.16 -15.98
N PHE A 193 5.77 -1.31 -15.58
CA PHE A 193 7.18 -1.64 -15.49
C PHE A 193 7.39 -3.04 -16.04
N GLU A 194 8.41 -3.20 -16.84
CA GLU A 194 8.87 -4.51 -17.28
C GLU A 194 10.36 -4.62 -17.00
N MET A 195 10.77 -5.75 -16.42
CA MET A 195 12.18 -6.13 -16.36
C MET A 195 12.41 -7.48 -17.02
N ASN A 196 13.52 -7.58 -17.74
CA ASN A 196 14.00 -8.81 -18.34
C ASN A 196 15.51 -8.96 -18.11
N PRO A 197 15.92 -9.40 -16.90
CA PRO A 197 17.30 -9.70 -16.56
C PRO A 197 17.73 -11.06 -17.11
N GLN A 198 18.95 -11.10 -17.63
CA GLN A 198 19.66 -12.32 -17.99
C GLN A 198 20.99 -12.35 -17.26
N TYR A 199 21.29 -13.52 -16.72
CA TYR A 199 22.50 -13.82 -15.98
C TYR A 199 23.30 -14.86 -16.77
N ASP A 200 24.62 -14.92 -16.58
CA ASP A 200 25.41 -16.00 -17.20
C ASP A 200 25.08 -17.35 -16.53
N SER A 201 24.68 -17.26 -15.27
CA SER A 201 24.18 -18.34 -14.43
C SER A 201 22.64 -18.38 -14.43
N SER A 202 22.05 -19.17 -13.53
CA SER A 202 20.59 -19.17 -13.36
C SER A 202 20.11 -17.90 -12.64
N ASN A 203 18.86 -17.50 -12.86
CA ASN A 203 18.26 -16.34 -12.18
C ASN A 203 17.92 -16.60 -10.69
N GLN A 204 18.11 -17.82 -10.17
CA GLN A 204 17.46 -18.30 -8.94
C GLN A 204 18.03 -17.75 -7.63
N ASP A 205 19.20 -17.12 -7.64
CA ASP A 205 19.89 -16.65 -6.43
C ASP A 205 20.24 -15.15 -6.48
N HIS A 206 19.69 -14.43 -7.46
CA HIS A 206 20.02 -13.02 -7.70
C HIS A 206 18.97 -12.08 -7.14
N LYS A 207 19.43 -10.87 -6.78
CA LYS A 207 18.65 -9.76 -6.24
C LYS A 207 18.84 -8.52 -7.08
N LEU A 208 17.74 -7.90 -7.45
CA LEU A 208 17.70 -6.70 -8.28
C LEU A 208 16.62 -5.78 -7.75
N THR A 209 16.98 -4.53 -7.54
CA THR A 209 16.03 -3.47 -7.22
C THR A 209 15.91 -2.58 -8.44
N PHE A 210 14.72 -2.48 -9.00
CA PHE A 210 14.40 -1.54 -10.05
C PHE A 210 13.77 -0.29 -9.43
N PHE A 211 14.12 0.89 -9.93
CA PHE A 211 13.53 2.13 -9.44
C PHE A 211 13.22 3.09 -10.57
N THR A 212 12.19 3.89 -10.32
CA THR A 212 11.72 4.92 -11.23
C THR A 212 11.25 6.14 -10.45
N ARG A 213 11.33 7.30 -11.08
CA ARG A 213 10.75 8.52 -10.53
C ARG A 213 10.21 9.38 -11.64
N TYR A 214 8.94 9.72 -11.51
CA TYR A 214 8.23 10.59 -12.42
C TYR A 214 7.94 11.92 -11.73
N GLN A 215 8.32 13.02 -12.37
CA GLN A 215 7.99 14.37 -11.92
C GLN A 215 6.83 14.94 -12.71
N ASN A 216 5.78 15.35 -12.00
CA ASN A 216 4.59 15.96 -12.56
C ASN A 216 4.27 17.30 -11.91
N GLY A 217 4.80 18.40 -12.47
CA GLY A 217 4.67 19.72 -11.86
C GLY A 217 5.42 19.80 -10.52
N ALA A 218 4.70 20.09 -9.42
CA ALA A 218 5.24 20.10 -8.06
C ALA A 218 5.22 18.71 -7.39
N SER A 219 4.46 17.76 -7.93
CA SER A 219 4.37 16.41 -7.38
C SER A 219 5.49 15.55 -7.94
N THR A 220 6.18 14.83 -7.05
CA THR A 220 7.12 13.77 -7.42
C THR A 220 6.55 12.44 -6.96
N GLN A 221 6.56 11.45 -7.84
CA GLN A 221 6.19 10.09 -7.50
C GLN A 221 7.35 9.17 -7.87
N SER A 222 7.84 8.39 -6.91
CA SER A 222 8.85 7.37 -7.13
C SER A 222 8.33 6.01 -6.76
N TYR A 223 8.84 5.02 -7.45
CA TYR A 223 8.53 3.62 -7.21
C TYR A 223 9.84 2.84 -7.18
N GLU A 224 9.92 1.91 -6.25
CA GLU A 224 11.02 0.97 -6.11
C GLU A 224 10.45 -0.44 -6.02
N PHE A 225 11.04 -1.37 -6.76
CA PHE A 225 10.56 -2.73 -6.94
C PHE A 225 11.72 -3.69 -6.72
N MET A 226 11.59 -4.53 -5.72
CA MET A 226 12.58 -5.54 -5.38
C MET A 226 11.94 -6.92 -5.47
N PHE A 227 12.66 -7.88 -6.04
CA PHE A 227 12.21 -9.27 -6.16
C PHE A 227 13.31 -10.21 -5.70
N GLU A 228 12.92 -11.24 -4.95
CA GLU A 228 13.84 -12.23 -4.41
C GLU A 228 13.19 -13.63 -4.52
N PRO A 229 13.68 -14.52 -5.41
CA PRO A 229 14.71 -14.29 -6.42
C PRO A 229 14.21 -13.52 -7.65
N VAL A 230 15.15 -12.92 -8.38
CA VAL A 230 14.87 -12.11 -9.58
C VAL A 230 14.39 -12.96 -10.76
N ASN A 231 13.43 -12.44 -11.52
CA ASN A 231 12.86 -13.08 -12.70
C ASN A 231 12.17 -12.06 -13.61
N ASN A 232 11.76 -12.51 -14.80
CA ASN A 232 11.02 -11.66 -15.73
C ASN A 232 9.65 -11.33 -15.15
N LYS A 233 9.34 -10.03 -15.15
CA LYS A 233 8.18 -9.46 -14.47
C LYS A 233 7.62 -8.29 -15.25
N GLN A 234 6.29 -8.20 -15.22
CA GLN A 234 5.57 -6.99 -15.54
C GLN A 234 4.73 -6.58 -14.32
N ILE A 235 4.85 -5.32 -13.91
CA ILE A 235 4.00 -4.71 -12.89
C ILE A 235 3.27 -3.54 -13.52
N THR A 236 1.98 -3.44 -13.30
CA THR A 236 1.17 -2.28 -13.63
C THR A 236 0.50 -1.75 -12.37
N ILE A 237 0.64 -0.45 -12.13
CA ILE A 237 -0.04 0.29 -11.06
C ILE A 237 -0.86 1.38 -11.71
N GLU A 238 -2.16 1.40 -11.47
CA GLU A 238 -3.10 2.31 -12.10
C GLU A 238 -3.98 3.00 -11.06
N SER A 239 -4.19 4.32 -11.19
CA SER A 239 -5.18 5.02 -10.37
C SER A 239 -6.60 4.55 -10.72
N THR A 240 -7.49 4.45 -9.76
CA THR A 240 -8.92 4.25 -10.05
C THR A 240 -9.67 5.59 -10.06
N LYS A 241 -11.01 5.55 -10.24
CA LYS A 241 -11.87 6.73 -10.05
C LYS A 241 -12.01 7.13 -8.58
N SER A 242 -11.81 6.18 -7.67
CA SER A 242 -11.82 6.42 -6.23
C SER A 242 -10.48 7.01 -5.82
N GLN A 243 -10.52 8.16 -5.15
CA GLN A 243 -9.31 8.83 -4.68
C GLN A 243 -8.57 7.92 -3.69
N GLY A 244 -7.24 7.79 -3.85
CA GLY A 244 -6.41 6.98 -2.95
C GLY A 244 -6.46 5.47 -3.21
N VAL A 245 -7.24 5.02 -4.20
CA VAL A 245 -7.33 3.61 -4.58
C VAL A 245 -6.56 3.36 -5.87
N PHE A 246 -5.66 2.38 -5.83
CA PHE A 246 -4.83 1.96 -6.95
C PHE A 246 -5.07 0.49 -7.29
N GLN A 247 -5.11 0.18 -8.58
CA GLN A 247 -5.12 -1.17 -9.08
C GLN A 247 -3.69 -1.65 -9.36
N TYR A 248 -3.37 -2.82 -8.84
CA TYR A 248 -2.12 -3.53 -9.01
C TYR A 248 -2.35 -4.75 -9.90
N SER A 249 -1.44 -4.96 -10.84
CA SER A 249 -1.40 -6.17 -11.67
C SER A 249 0.05 -6.58 -11.82
N ILE A 250 0.38 -7.80 -11.40
CA ILE A 250 1.74 -8.34 -11.45
C ILE A 250 1.69 -9.70 -12.15
N THR A 251 2.49 -9.87 -13.19
CA THR A 251 2.63 -11.14 -13.90
C THR A 251 4.06 -11.66 -13.79
N LYS A 252 4.17 -12.96 -13.59
CA LYS A 252 5.39 -13.69 -13.22
C LYS A 252 5.60 -14.86 -14.19
N GLY A 253 6.74 -14.85 -14.88
CA GLY A 253 7.03 -15.86 -15.91
C GLY A 253 7.48 -17.25 -15.43
N ASN A 254 7.61 -17.51 -14.14
CA ASN A 254 8.10 -18.79 -13.61
C ASN A 254 7.35 -19.21 -12.33
N THR A 255 7.48 -20.48 -11.93
CA THR A 255 6.77 -21.04 -10.76
C THR A 255 7.56 -20.94 -9.45
N ILE A 256 8.72 -20.27 -9.47
CA ILE A 256 9.58 -20.17 -8.29
C ILE A 256 8.88 -19.27 -7.25
N PRO A 257 8.85 -19.66 -5.95
CA PRO A 257 8.41 -18.77 -4.88
C PRO A 257 9.26 -17.50 -4.90
N THR A 258 8.62 -16.34 -4.94
CA THR A 258 9.30 -15.05 -5.05
C THR A 258 8.64 -14.09 -4.10
N THR A 259 9.40 -13.41 -3.27
CA THR A 259 8.91 -12.27 -2.50
C THR A 259 9.02 -11.02 -3.37
N ALA A 260 7.96 -10.23 -3.44
CA ALA A 260 7.96 -8.93 -4.10
C ALA A 260 7.80 -7.81 -3.07
N SER A 261 8.70 -6.83 -3.10
CA SER A 261 8.59 -5.61 -2.31
C SER A 261 8.42 -4.42 -3.24
N ILE A 262 7.34 -3.66 -3.03
CA ILE A 262 6.94 -2.52 -3.83
C ILE A 262 6.88 -1.32 -2.90
N LYS A 263 7.76 -0.36 -3.11
CA LYS A 263 7.78 0.90 -2.36
C LYS A 263 7.28 2.02 -3.26
N ILE A 264 6.26 2.72 -2.80
CA ILE A 264 5.65 3.85 -3.49
C ILE A 264 5.84 5.07 -2.61
N MET A 265 6.46 6.11 -3.16
CA MET A 265 6.63 7.38 -2.47
C MET A 265 6.03 8.49 -3.30
N LYS A 266 5.15 9.27 -2.68
CA LYS A 266 4.52 10.46 -3.27
C LYS A 266 4.86 11.66 -2.41
N THR A 267 5.46 12.67 -3.01
CA THR A 267 5.72 13.96 -2.35
C THR A 267 4.78 14.99 -2.96
N THR A 268 3.91 15.56 -2.13
CA THR A 268 3.07 16.72 -2.47
C THR A 268 3.31 17.78 -1.41
N ASP A 269 3.66 19.01 -1.82
CA ASP A 269 3.88 20.14 -0.90
C ASP A 269 4.78 19.79 0.30
N ASP A 270 5.94 19.18 0.02
CA ASP A 270 6.98 18.75 0.97
C ASP A 270 6.60 17.70 2.03
N THR A 271 5.39 17.12 1.97
CA THR A 271 5.03 15.99 2.84
C THR A 271 5.15 14.67 2.06
N PRO A 272 6.09 13.78 2.42
CA PRO A 272 6.23 12.48 1.78
C PRO A 272 5.22 11.48 2.35
N ILE A 273 4.38 10.92 1.47
CA ILE A 273 3.59 9.73 1.76
C ILE A 273 4.36 8.54 1.22
N GLU A 274 4.65 7.58 2.08
CA GLU A 274 5.32 6.33 1.75
C GLU A 274 4.39 5.15 2.04
N THR A 275 4.31 4.24 1.08
CA THR A 275 3.61 2.96 1.21
C THR A 275 4.52 1.86 0.70
N ASN A 276 4.83 0.91 1.58
CA ASN A 276 5.56 -0.31 1.24
C ASN A 276 4.58 -1.47 1.22
N LEU A 277 4.67 -2.29 0.18
CA LEU A 277 3.83 -3.46 -0.02
C LEU A 277 4.75 -4.66 -0.23
N ILE A 278 4.61 -5.68 0.60
CA ILE A 278 5.34 -6.94 0.48
C ILE A 278 4.35 -8.06 0.20
N ILE A 279 4.58 -8.82 -0.88
CA ILE A 279 3.74 -9.95 -1.28
C ILE A 279 4.60 -11.21 -1.22
N ASP A 280 4.19 -12.18 -0.41
CA ASP A 280 4.96 -13.39 -0.15
C ASP A 280 4.08 -14.64 0.11
N PRO A 281 4.19 -15.71 -0.69
CA PRO A 281 4.88 -15.78 -1.99
C PRO A 281 4.05 -15.10 -3.10
N LEU A 282 4.69 -14.33 -3.98
CA LEU A 282 4.06 -13.73 -5.16
C LEU A 282 3.46 -14.81 -6.10
N PRO A 283 2.14 -14.78 -6.38
CA PRO A 283 1.50 -15.67 -7.36
C PRO A 283 2.00 -15.43 -8.80
N SER A 284 1.76 -16.40 -9.70
CA SER A 284 2.20 -16.27 -11.10
C SER A 284 1.48 -15.16 -11.85
N ASP A 285 0.21 -14.96 -11.56
CA ASP A 285 -0.56 -13.81 -12.03
C ASP A 285 -1.39 -13.35 -10.86
N VAL A 286 -1.25 -12.09 -10.47
CA VAL A 286 -2.01 -11.50 -9.37
C VAL A 286 -2.51 -10.13 -9.80
N SER A 287 -3.80 -9.88 -9.56
CA SER A 287 -4.38 -8.56 -9.73
C SER A 287 -5.35 -8.26 -8.61
N PHE A 288 -5.21 -7.07 -8.03
CA PHE A 288 -6.08 -6.57 -6.98
C PHE A 288 -6.09 -5.05 -6.99
N SER A 289 -7.14 -4.47 -6.42
CA SER A 289 -7.20 -3.06 -6.04
C SER A 289 -6.85 -2.93 -4.58
N LEU A 290 -6.08 -1.90 -4.24
CA LEU A 290 -5.76 -1.52 -2.87
C LEU A 290 -6.02 -0.03 -2.69
N GLY A 291 -6.96 0.28 -1.81
CA GLY A 291 -7.24 1.61 -1.28
C GLY A 291 -6.62 1.78 0.09
N ILE A 292 -5.88 2.86 0.29
CA ILE A 292 -5.45 3.30 1.62
C ILE A 292 -5.83 4.77 1.72
N THR A 293 -6.82 5.07 2.55
CA THR A 293 -7.28 6.44 2.75
C THR A 293 -7.20 6.79 4.24
N PRO A 294 -6.30 7.68 4.66
CA PRO A 294 -6.36 8.21 6.01
C PRO A 294 -7.60 9.09 6.17
N PHE A 295 -8.25 8.99 7.32
CA PHE A 295 -8.95 10.12 7.90
C PHE A 295 -7.90 11.02 8.57
N SER A 296 -8.01 12.34 8.41
CA SER A 296 -7.15 13.23 9.17
C SER A 296 -7.41 13.06 10.67
N LYS A 297 -6.36 12.76 11.45
CA LYS A 297 -6.32 12.66 12.93
C LYS A 297 -7.18 11.57 13.62
N GLY A 298 -8.17 10.96 12.96
CA GLY A 298 -9.09 9.99 13.57
C GLY A 298 -9.39 8.82 12.66
N GLY A 299 -8.37 8.03 12.29
CA GLY A 299 -8.62 6.75 11.61
C GLY A 299 -8.20 6.61 10.15
N GLY A 300 -8.56 5.49 9.54
CA GLY A 300 -8.31 5.21 8.13
C GLY A 300 -9.14 4.06 7.57
N VAL A 301 -9.04 3.87 6.25
CA VAL A 301 -9.64 2.76 5.51
C VAL A 301 -8.55 2.02 4.76
N ILE A 302 -8.58 0.69 4.83
CA ILE A 302 -7.92 -0.20 3.89
C ILE A 302 -9.00 -0.98 3.15
N GLU A 303 -8.97 -0.93 1.83
CA GLU A 303 -9.84 -1.73 0.98
C GLU A 303 -8.99 -2.54 0.00
N TYR A 304 -9.14 -3.86 0.02
CA TYR A 304 -8.56 -4.80 -0.91
C TYR A 304 -9.68 -5.47 -1.71
N GLN A 305 -9.51 -5.57 -3.03
CA GLN A 305 -10.44 -6.29 -3.89
C GLN A 305 -9.70 -7.08 -4.97
N SER A 306 -10.05 -8.34 -5.15
CA SER A 306 -9.58 -9.20 -6.24
C SER A 306 -10.71 -10.05 -6.81
N ASN A 307 -10.50 -10.56 -8.02
CA ASN A 307 -11.39 -11.54 -8.65
C ASN A 307 -11.10 -12.99 -8.23
N SER A 308 -9.98 -13.21 -7.51
CA SER A 308 -9.48 -14.54 -7.14
C SER A 308 -9.00 -14.55 -5.69
N TYR A 309 -9.04 -15.73 -5.08
CA TYR A 309 -8.31 -16.00 -3.84
C TYR A 309 -6.85 -16.30 -4.17
N TYR A 310 -5.93 -15.87 -3.31
CA TYR A 310 -4.53 -16.26 -3.42
C TYR A 310 -3.99 -16.77 -2.09
N ASP A 311 -3.29 -17.89 -2.15
CA ASP A 311 -2.46 -18.42 -1.07
C ASP A 311 -1.16 -17.60 -1.01
N THR A 312 -1.28 -16.38 -0.48
CA THR A 312 -0.19 -15.41 -0.28
C THR A 312 -0.46 -14.57 0.94
N SER A 313 0.62 -14.04 1.52
CA SER A 313 0.55 -12.95 2.49
C SER A 313 0.80 -11.62 1.80
N ILE A 314 0.06 -10.60 2.20
CA ILE A 314 0.30 -9.19 1.85
C ILE A 314 0.57 -8.43 3.14
N LEU A 315 1.76 -7.83 3.23
CA LEU A 315 2.10 -6.85 4.26
C LEU A 315 2.08 -5.45 3.64
N ILE A 316 1.32 -4.56 4.25
CA ILE A 316 1.25 -3.14 3.90
C ILE A 316 1.86 -2.36 5.06
N GLU A 317 2.82 -1.50 4.78
CA GLU A 317 3.35 -0.52 5.72
C GLU A 317 3.13 0.87 5.13
N SER A 318 2.59 1.80 5.92
CA SER A 318 2.50 3.19 5.48
C SER A 318 2.61 4.18 6.63
N ASN A 319 3.35 5.26 6.37
CA ASN A 319 3.40 6.41 7.28
C ASN A 319 2.10 7.24 7.30
N ASN A 320 1.09 6.80 6.55
CA ASN A 320 -0.18 7.48 6.33
C ASN A 320 -1.37 6.67 6.88
N MET A 321 -1.13 5.70 7.77
CA MET A 321 -2.17 4.89 8.45
C MET A 321 -2.45 5.34 9.90
N GLY A 322 -1.82 6.43 10.35
CA GLY A 322 -2.03 6.98 11.70
C GLY A 322 -1.30 6.16 12.77
N SER A 323 -2.02 5.79 13.85
CA SER A 323 -1.46 5.00 14.96
C SER A 323 -1.17 3.55 14.56
N VAL A 324 -1.93 3.01 13.60
CA VAL A 324 -1.64 1.74 12.94
C VAL A 324 -0.60 2.01 11.85
N LYS A 325 0.44 1.18 11.76
CA LYS A 325 1.51 1.32 10.75
C LYS A 325 1.54 0.19 9.76
N TYR A 326 1.05 -0.99 10.16
CA TYR A 326 1.12 -2.22 9.41
C TYR A 326 -0.25 -2.86 9.25
N ALA A 327 -0.53 -3.41 8.08
CA ALA A 327 -1.62 -4.35 7.85
C ALA A 327 -1.05 -5.64 7.24
N VAL A 328 -1.37 -6.78 7.83
CA VAL A 328 -0.97 -8.10 7.34
C VAL A 328 -2.22 -8.89 6.98
N VAL A 329 -2.33 -9.32 5.73
CA VAL A 329 -3.42 -10.19 5.26
C VAL A 329 -2.81 -11.48 4.76
N LYS A 330 -3.07 -12.60 5.43
CA LYS A 330 -2.63 -13.95 5.03
C LYS A 330 -3.78 -14.68 4.35
N ASN A 331 -3.48 -15.47 3.33
CA ASN A 331 -4.47 -16.15 2.48
C ASN A 331 -5.47 -15.13 1.91
N THR A 332 -4.97 -14.22 1.07
CA THR A 332 -5.72 -13.04 0.63
C THR A 332 -7.09 -13.40 0.05
N PRO A 333 -8.16 -12.74 0.55
CA PRO A 333 -9.55 -13.00 0.15
C PRO A 333 -9.87 -12.43 -1.23
N LYS A 334 -11.13 -12.52 -1.67
CA LYS A 334 -11.59 -11.72 -2.82
C LYS A 334 -11.89 -10.28 -2.43
N TYR A 335 -12.34 -10.06 -1.20
CA TYR A 335 -12.66 -8.73 -0.71
C TYR A 335 -12.27 -8.62 0.75
N PHE A 336 -11.67 -7.50 1.11
CA PHE A 336 -11.35 -7.14 2.49
C PHE A 336 -11.50 -5.62 2.62
N TYR A 337 -12.27 -5.18 3.59
CA TYR A 337 -12.47 -3.79 3.92
C TYR A 337 -12.35 -3.63 5.42
N ALA A 338 -11.38 -2.83 5.86
CA ALA A 338 -11.22 -2.44 7.24
C ALA A 338 -11.25 -0.92 7.35
N GLU A 339 -12.12 -0.41 8.20
CA GLU A 339 -12.22 1.00 8.55
C GLU A 339 -12.07 1.13 10.07
N TRP A 340 -11.33 2.12 10.53
CA TRP A 340 -11.10 2.31 11.95
C TRP A 340 -10.95 3.79 12.28
N ASP A 341 -11.42 4.20 13.45
CA ASP A 341 -11.09 5.46 14.12
C ASP A 341 -10.67 5.13 15.56
N PRO A 342 -9.36 5.21 15.91
CA PRO A 342 -8.85 4.87 17.23
C PRO A 342 -9.02 6.01 18.24
N SER A 343 -10.07 6.84 18.09
CA SER A 343 -10.35 7.94 19.01
C SER A 343 -10.91 7.44 20.34
N LYS A 344 -10.56 8.14 21.43
CA LYS A 344 -11.11 7.86 22.77
C LYS A 344 -12.63 8.05 22.80
N GLU A 345 -13.10 9.14 22.20
CA GLU A 345 -14.52 9.47 22.07
C GLU A 345 -15.03 9.09 20.67
N ASN A 346 -16.11 8.32 20.61
CA ASN A 346 -16.76 7.87 19.36
C ASN A 346 -15.82 7.11 18.41
N GLY A 347 -14.89 6.34 18.94
CA GLY A 347 -14.04 5.47 18.13
C GLY A 347 -14.81 4.26 17.62
N TYR A 348 -14.32 3.68 16.54
CA TYR A 348 -14.94 2.51 15.93
C TYR A 348 -13.95 1.68 15.11
N TYR A 349 -14.35 0.45 14.86
CA TYR A 349 -13.70 -0.46 13.95
C TYR A 349 -14.76 -1.21 13.16
N HIS A 350 -14.63 -1.26 11.84
CA HIS A 350 -15.50 -2.02 10.96
C HIS A 350 -14.64 -2.92 10.08
N LEU A 351 -15.02 -4.18 9.99
CA LEU A 351 -14.42 -5.18 9.11
C LEU A 351 -15.52 -5.83 8.27
N ASN A 352 -15.29 -5.87 6.97
CA ASN A 352 -16.10 -6.64 6.02
C ASN A 352 -15.17 -7.44 5.12
N ILE A 353 -15.38 -8.75 5.05
CA ILE A 353 -14.45 -9.65 4.39
C ILE A 353 -15.19 -10.83 3.72
N ASP A 354 -14.84 -11.09 2.46
CA ASP A 354 -15.30 -12.25 1.69
C ASP A 354 -14.13 -13.23 1.55
N ALA A 355 -13.98 -14.08 2.57
CA ALA A 355 -12.82 -14.94 2.80
C ALA A 355 -13.17 -16.42 2.98
N THR A 356 -12.13 -17.23 2.83
CA THR A 356 -12.03 -18.59 3.35
C THR A 356 -10.64 -18.73 3.97
N ASP A 357 -10.56 -19.00 5.27
CA ASP A 357 -9.30 -19.20 6.02
C ASP A 357 -8.33 -18.00 5.94
N THR A 358 -8.86 -16.77 5.90
CA THR A 358 -8.04 -15.55 5.86
C THR A 358 -7.69 -15.10 7.28
N ASN A 359 -6.46 -14.61 7.48
CA ASN A 359 -6.06 -13.95 8.72
C ASN A 359 -5.70 -12.49 8.43
N VAL A 360 -6.24 -11.56 9.22
CA VAL A 360 -5.98 -10.11 9.12
C VAL A 360 -5.38 -9.61 10.42
N PHE A 361 -4.33 -8.80 10.32
CA PHE A 361 -3.69 -8.15 11.46
C PHE A 361 -3.50 -6.67 11.15
N LEU A 362 -3.95 -5.76 12.02
CA LEU A 362 -3.59 -4.33 11.98
C LEU A 362 -2.73 -4.00 13.21
N LEU A 363 -1.50 -3.53 12.96
CA LEU A 363 -0.45 -3.42 13.97
C LEU A 363 0.21 -2.04 13.97
N ASP A 364 0.67 -1.56 15.12
CA ASP A 364 1.57 -0.40 15.25
C ASP A 364 3.06 -0.76 15.12
N SER A 365 3.43 -2.01 15.40
CA SER A 365 4.76 -2.60 15.27
C SER A 365 4.67 -4.06 14.82
N LEU A 366 5.62 -4.52 13.99
CA LEU A 366 5.75 -5.95 13.68
C LEU A 366 6.35 -6.75 14.85
N ASP A 367 7.20 -6.11 15.66
CA ASP A 367 7.83 -6.70 16.83
C ASP A 367 7.17 -6.14 18.09
N ASN A 368 6.51 -7.00 18.88
CA ASN A 368 5.82 -6.66 20.13
C ASN A 368 4.85 -5.46 19.99
N PRO A 369 3.76 -5.59 19.21
CA PRO A 369 2.78 -4.53 19.02
C PRO A 369 2.13 -4.08 20.33
N THR A 370 1.85 -2.78 20.46
CA THR A 370 0.98 -2.25 21.52
C THR A 370 -0.45 -2.02 21.03
N ILE A 371 -0.62 -1.91 19.71
CA ILE A 371 -1.91 -1.98 19.03
C ILE A 371 -1.89 -3.25 18.19
N ASN A 372 -2.70 -4.24 18.56
CA ASN A 372 -2.80 -5.50 17.83
C ASN A 372 -4.27 -5.87 17.63
N LEU A 373 -4.78 -5.53 16.46
CA LEU A 373 -6.08 -6.00 16.04
C LEU A 373 -5.89 -7.21 15.14
N SER A 374 -6.12 -8.39 15.69
CA SER A 374 -5.96 -9.64 14.96
C SER A 374 -7.29 -10.35 14.81
N ILE A 375 -7.58 -10.76 13.59
CA ILE A 375 -8.77 -11.54 13.27
C ILE A 375 -8.31 -12.75 12.46
N GLN A 376 -8.64 -13.94 12.94
CA GLN A 376 -8.10 -15.20 12.43
C GLN A 376 -9.21 -16.17 12.02
N ASP A 377 -8.87 -17.11 11.14
CA ASP A 377 -9.73 -18.19 10.63
C ASP A 377 -11.07 -17.67 10.09
N ILE A 378 -10.99 -16.57 9.33
CA ILE A 378 -12.15 -15.81 8.84
C ILE A 378 -12.88 -16.58 7.73
N GLU A 379 -14.16 -16.87 7.95
CA GLU A 379 -15.19 -17.09 6.92
C GLU A 379 -15.93 -15.77 6.63
N VAL A 380 -16.88 -15.70 5.68
CA VAL A 380 -17.58 -14.43 5.33
C VAL A 380 -18.09 -13.73 6.60
N ILE A 381 -17.55 -12.56 6.92
CA ILE A 381 -17.81 -11.85 8.18
C ILE A 381 -18.10 -10.38 7.90
N GLU A 382 -19.12 -9.89 8.61
CA GLU A 382 -19.33 -8.47 8.88
C GLU A 382 -19.21 -8.26 10.40
N PHE A 383 -18.26 -7.42 10.80
CA PHE A 383 -17.96 -7.14 12.20
C PHE A 383 -17.83 -5.63 12.39
N SER A 384 -18.44 -5.10 13.45
CA SER A 384 -18.28 -3.72 13.87
C SER A 384 -18.11 -3.65 15.38
N ALA A 385 -17.16 -2.85 15.84
CA ALA A 385 -17.02 -2.44 17.23
C ALA A 385 -17.09 -0.91 17.32
N PHE A 386 -17.78 -0.41 18.32
CA PHE A 386 -17.92 1.02 18.61
C PHE A 386 -17.60 1.25 20.07
N TRP A 387 -16.94 2.36 20.38
CA TRP A 387 -16.59 2.68 21.76
C TRP A 387 -16.58 4.17 22.05
N ASN A 388 -16.85 4.45 23.32
CA ASN A 388 -16.59 5.71 23.97
C ASN A 388 -15.89 5.43 25.30
N LEU A 389 -14.55 5.52 25.29
CA LEU A 389 -13.70 5.21 26.44
C LEU A 389 -13.64 6.41 27.40
N THR A 390 -14.79 6.75 27.95
CA THR A 390 -15.00 7.83 28.92
C THR A 390 -15.68 7.29 30.18
N ASP A 391 -15.96 8.16 31.13
CA ASP A 391 -16.84 7.86 32.26
C ASP A 391 -17.91 8.96 32.39
N PRO A 392 -19.19 8.70 32.08
CA PRO A 392 -19.74 7.42 31.61
C PRO A 392 -19.21 7.03 30.22
N GLY A 393 -19.22 5.74 29.92
CA GLY A 393 -18.72 5.20 28.65
C GLY A 393 -19.53 4.00 28.15
N ASP A 394 -19.22 3.59 26.92
CA ASP A 394 -19.88 2.46 26.27
C ASP A 394 -18.94 1.69 25.32
N PHE A 395 -19.29 0.42 25.12
CA PHE A 395 -18.65 -0.47 24.17
C PHE A 395 -19.70 -1.37 23.53
N THR A 396 -19.76 -1.38 22.20
CA THR A 396 -20.76 -2.17 21.44
C THR A 396 -20.06 -2.98 20.37
N ILE A 397 -20.39 -4.27 20.29
CA ILE A 397 -19.98 -5.20 19.24
C ILE A 397 -21.21 -5.64 18.46
N ILE A 398 -21.08 -5.65 17.14
CA ILE A 398 -22.00 -6.27 16.20
C ILE A 398 -21.20 -7.24 15.33
N LYS A 399 -21.58 -8.52 15.29
CA LYS A 399 -20.81 -9.56 14.62
C LYS A 399 -21.70 -10.70 14.11
N ASP A 400 -21.17 -11.54 13.22
CA ASP A 400 -21.78 -12.84 12.91
C ASP A 400 -21.76 -13.78 14.14
N THR A 401 -22.83 -14.55 14.31
CA THR A 401 -22.99 -15.59 15.33
C THR A 401 -21.86 -16.61 15.37
N SER A 402 -21.20 -16.91 14.24
CA SER A 402 -20.14 -17.92 14.13
C SER A 402 -18.74 -17.41 14.50
N PHE A 403 -18.59 -16.09 14.66
CA PHE A 403 -17.29 -15.44 14.77
C PHE A 403 -16.78 -15.32 16.22
N HIS A 404 -15.55 -15.78 16.45
CA HIS A 404 -14.77 -15.51 17.67
C HIS A 404 -14.09 -14.14 17.57
N ILE A 405 -14.11 -13.37 18.66
CA ILE A 405 -13.48 -12.04 18.73
C ILE A 405 -12.33 -12.07 19.72
N ASP A 406 -11.17 -11.57 19.29
CA ASP A 406 -10.02 -11.24 20.14
C ASP A 406 -9.51 -9.84 19.77
N LEU A 407 -9.80 -8.85 20.61
CA LEU A 407 -9.41 -7.46 20.45
C LEU A 407 -8.53 -7.02 21.62
N ASP A 408 -7.38 -6.41 21.33
CA ASP A 408 -6.55 -5.71 22.33
C ASP A 408 -6.09 -4.38 21.75
N PHE A 409 -6.52 -3.28 22.37
CA PHE A 409 -6.10 -1.96 21.95
C PHE A 409 -5.88 -1.00 23.12
N ILE A 410 -4.89 -0.11 22.93
CA ILE A 410 -4.54 0.95 23.87
C ILE A 410 -4.75 2.30 23.17
N ILE A 411 -5.60 3.16 23.74
CA ILE A 411 -5.89 4.52 23.27
C ILE A 411 -5.62 5.49 24.42
N ASP A 412 -4.62 6.35 24.25
CA ASP A 412 -4.09 7.23 25.30
C ASP A 412 -3.71 6.45 26.57
N GLU A 413 -4.44 6.64 27.67
CA GLU A 413 -4.26 5.94 28.94
C GLU A 413 -5.24 4.76 29.13
N TRP A 414 -6.10 4.51 28.14
CA TRP A 414 -7.13 3.47 28.19
C TRP A 414 -6.68 2.20 27.48
N GLU A 415 -6.88 1.07 28.13
CA GLU A 415 -6.70 -0.28 27.64
C GLU A 415 -8.08 -0.92 27.49
N ALA A 416 -8.37 -1.48 26.33
CA ALA A 416 -9.58 -2.23 26.07
C ALA A 416 -9.21 -3.58 25.45
N ARG A 417 -9.60 -4.66 26.14
CA ARG A 417 -9.41 -6.04 25.73
C ARG A 417 -10.73 -6.77 25.74
N ILE A 418 -10.99 -7.54 24.69
CA ILE A 418 -12.19 -8.38 24.59
C ILE A 418 -11.81 -9.68 23.90
N ASP A 419 -12.02 -10.78 24.62
CA ASP A 419 -12.01 -12.13 24.10
C ASP A 419 -13.44 -12.69 24.27
N ALA A 420 -14.12 -13.02 23.18
CA ALA A 420 -15.49 -13.52 23.21
C ALA A 420 -15.73 -14.63 22.17
N GLU A 421 -16.18 -15.79 22.66
CA GLU A 421 -16.51 -16.96 21.82
C GLU A 421 -17.93 -16.83 21.20
N PRO A 422 -18.15 -17.41 20.01
CA PRO A 422 -19.33 -17.15 19.18
C PRO A 422 -20.63 -17.67 19.80
N THR A 423 -21.69 -16.84 19.74
CA THR A 423 -23.12 -17.21 19.61
C THR A 423 -24.04 -15.97 19.55
N ALA A 424 -23.70 -14.86 20.22
CA ALA A 424 -24.45 -13.61 20.15
C ALA A 424 -23.95 -12.70 19.03
N GLU A 425 -24.87 -12.02 18.35
CA GLU A 425 -24.56 -11.04 17.30
C GLU A 425 -24.27 -9.66 17.91
N ASN A 426 -24.88 -9.35 19.04
CA ASN A 426 -24.77 -8.07 19.72
C ASN A 426 -24.17 -8.27 21.11
N ILE A 427 -23.17 -7.48 21.47
CA ILE A 427 -22.65 -7.38 22.84
C ILE A 427 -22.56 -5.91 23.16
N LYS A 428 -23.38 -5.43 24.08
CA LYS A 428 -23.42 -4.02 24.48
C LYS A 428 -23.14 -3.87 25.95
N ILE A 429 -22.24 -2.96 26.25
CA ILE A 429 -21.77 -2.69 27.60
C ILE A 429 -21.76 -1.19 27.80
N THR A 430 -22.30 -0.75 28.94
CA THR A 430 -22.27 0.65 29.34
C THR A 430 -21.87 0.75 30.80
N TRP A 431 -21.14 1.80 31.15
CA TRP A 431 -20.67 1.98 32.52
C TRP A 431 -20.69 3.43 32.95
N HIS A 432 -20.83 3.61 34.26
CA HIS A 432 -20.50 4.84 34.97
C HIS A 432 -19.86 4.49 36.31
N THR A 433 -18.63 4.92 36.56
CA THR A 433 -17.81 4.44 37.69
C THR A 433 -17.62 5.47 38.82
N ASP A 434 -18.69 6.18 39.18
CA ASP A 434 -18.72 7.16 40.29
C ASP A 434 -19.29 6.57 41.60
N VAL A 435 -19.37 7.38 42.66
CA VAL A 435 -19.98 7.09 43.97
C VAL A 435 -21.39 6.52 43.81
N SER A 436 -22.18 7.08 42.88
CA SER A 436 -23.40 6.48 42.38
C SER A 436 -23.18 6.14 40.91
N GLY A 437 -23.04 4.86 40.62
CA GLY A 437 -22.63 4.38 39.31
C GLY A 437 -23.51 3.26 38.80
N TYR A 438 -23.23 2.81 37.58
CA TYR A 438 -23.92 1.69 36.98
C TYR A 438 -23.03 0.88 36.04
N PHE A 439 -23.47 -0.34 35.79
CA PHE A 439 -22.95 -1.23 34.75
C PHE A 439 -24.14 -1.89 34.05
N SER A 440 -24.16 -1.82 32.72
CA SER A 440 -25.11 -2.58 31.91
C SER A 440 -24.39 -3.58 31.02
N PHE A 441 -25.01 -4.73 30.81
CA PHE A 441 -24.57 -5.76 29.88
C PHE A 441 -25.78 -6.31 29.12
N ASP A 442 -25.69 -6.34 27.80
CA ASP A 442 -26.78 -6.80 26.94
C ASP A 442 -26.26 -7.63 25.78
N THR A 443 -27.01 -8.68 25.45
CA THR A 443 -26.75 -9.62 24.35
C THR A 443 -28.00 -9.88 23.51
N ASP A 444 -29.05 -9.06 23.66
CA ASP A 444 -30.38 -9.26 23.04
C ASP A 444 -30.95 -10.67 23.33
N SER A 445 -30.77 -11.15 24.56
CA SER A 445 -31.15 -12.50 25.01
C SER A 445 -30.46 -13.67 24.28
N VAL A 446 -29.42 -13.43 23.48
CA VAL A 446 -28.67 -14.48 22.78
C VAL A 446 -27.46 -14.91 23.63
N PRO A 447 -27.21 -16.20 23.85
CA PRO A 447 -26.07 -16.64 24.64
C PRO A 447 -24.74 -16.26 24.00
N LEU A 448 -23.73 -16.07 24.83
CA LEU A 448 -22.30 -16.10 24.54
C LEU A 448 -21.69 -17.31 25.22
N ASN A 449 -20.85 -18.06 24.52
CA ASN A 449 -20.15 -19.21 25.12
C ASN A 449 -19.17 -18.74 26.22
N THR A 450 -18.34 -17.76 25.91
CA THR A 450 -17.43 -17.11 26.88
C THR A 450 -17.30 -15.64 26.57
N ILE A 451 -16.93 -14.87 27.60
CA ILE A 451 -16.47 -13.48 27.48
C ILE A 451 -15.39 -13.21 28.52
N ASP A 452 -14.28 -12.59 28.13
CA ASP A 452 -13.33 -11.90 29.01
C ASP A 452 -13.09 -10.50 28.45
N MET A 453 -13.68 -9.51 29.09
CA MET A 453 -13.52 -8.11 28.75
C MET A 453 -12.80 -7.38 29.88
N LEU A 454 -11.88 -6.51 29.49
CA LEU A 454 -11.26 -5.48 30.32
C LEU A 454 -11.38 -4.13 29.61
N ILE A 455 -11.90 -3.11 30.29
CA ILE A 455 -11.80 -1.71 29.85
C ILE A 455 -11.26 -0.90 31.02
N LYS A 456 -10.11 -0.24 30.85
CA LYS A 456 -9.39 0.34 31.98
C LYS A 456 -8.58 1.57 31.58
N GLY A 457 -8.82 2.70 32.25
CA GLY A 457 -7.97 3.88 32.25
C GLY A 457 -6.95 3.89 33.41
N SER A 458 -6.41 5.06 33.73
CA SER A 458 -5.42 5.23 34.81
C SER A 458 -5.96 4.84 36.19
N ASP A 459 -7.17 5.27 36.50
CA ASP A 459 -7.77 5.17 37.84
C ASP A 459 -9.16 4.54 37.85
N LEU A 460 -9.71 4.23 36.67
CA LEU A 460 -11.06 3.73 36.49
C LEU A 460 -11.05 2.55 35.53
N GLY A 461 -11.95 1.60 35.72
CA GLY A 461 -12.09 0.50 34.78
C GLY A 461 -13.10 -0.54 35.21
N ILE A 462 -13.34 -1.48 34.32
CA ILE A 462 -14.25 -2.58 34.50
C ILE A 462 -13.68 -3.84 33.87
N ARG A 463 -13.93 -4.97 34.52
CA ARG A 463 -13.65 -6.30 33.98
C ARG A 463 -14.90 -7.14 34.06
N THR A 464 -15.22 -7.84 32.98
CA THR A 464 -16.32 -8.81 32.93
C THR A 464 -15.78 -10.13 32.40
N GLN A 465 -15.95 -11.20 33.17
CA GLN A 465 -15.60 -12.55 32.75
C GLN A 465 -16.84 -13.44 32.90
N GLY A 466 -17.11 -14.33 31.96
CA GLY A 466 -18.22 -15.27 32.12
C GLY A 466 -18.30 -16.37 31.08
N GLU A 467 -19.12 -17.37 31.39
CA GLU A 467 -19.38 -18.54 30.54
C GLU A 467 -20.90 -18.78 30.42
N PHE A 468 -21.35 -19.11 29.21
CA PHE A 468 -22.75 -19.32 28.85
C PHE A 468 -23.66 -18.17 29.30
N VAL A 469 -23.21 -16.94 29.09
CA VAL A 469 -23.89 -15.71 29.53
C VAL A 469 -24.89 -15.27 28.47
N LYS A 470 -26.13 -15.00 28.87
CA LYS A 470 -27.11 -14.23 28.08
C LYS A 470 -27.76 -13.20 28.97
N ALA A 471 -27.99 -12.01 28.43
CA ALA A 471 -28.64 -10.91 29.11
C ALA A 471 -29.62 -10.18 28.18
N GLU A 472 -30.62 -9.57 28.81
CA GLU A 472 -31.56 -8.61 28.21
C GLU A 472 -31.66 -7.43 29.16
N ASP A 473 -31.22 -6.25 28.72
CA ASP A 473 -31.23 -5.01 29.49
C ASP A 473 -30.68 -5.19 30.93
N PHE A 474 -29.69 -6.09 31.16
CA PHE A 474 -29.18 -6.35 32.52
C PHE A 474 -28.42 -5.13 33.02
N MET A 475 -28.77 -4.69 34.22
CA MET A 475 -28.19 -3.49 34.83
C MET A 475 -27.94 -3.72 36.32
N LEU A 476 -26.75 -3.32 36.76
CA LEU A 476 -26.37 -3.15 38.16
C LEU A 476 -26.19 -1.66 38.41
N GLU A 477 -26.95 -1.10 39.34
CA GLU A 477 -26.77 0.27 39.83
C GLU A 477 -26.23 0.18 41.26
N TRP A 478 -25.35 1.09 41.65
CA TRP A 478 -24.87 1.15 43.03
C TRP A 478 -24.84 2.56 43.59
N THR A 479 -24.80 2.62 44.91
CA THR A 479 -24.34 3.81 45.63
C THR A 479 -23.41 3.37 46.75
N ILE A 480 -22.21 3.95 46.79
CA ILE A 480 -21.22 3.70 47.85
C ILE A 480 -21.72 4.40 49.12
N TRP A 481 -22.16 3.62 50.10
CA TRP A 481 -22.65 4.15 51.37
C TRP A 481 -21.54 4.11 52.43
N PRO A 482 -21.27 5.21 53.18
CA PRO A 482 -20.38 5.12 54.34
C PRO A 482 -21.06 4.35 55.49
N PRO A 483 -20.44 3.28 56.04
CA PRO A 483 -19.11 2.74 55.75
C PRO A 483 -19.12 1.61 54.68
N ILE A 484 -18.39 1.81 53.57
CA ILE A 484 -18.04 0.90 52.45
C ILE A 484 -18.92 -0.36 52.32
N ASP A 485 -20.22 -0.17 52.19
CA ASP A 485 -21.14 -1.23 51.77
C ASP A 485 -21.72 -0.79 50.42
N TRP A 486 -21.64 -1.69 49.43
CA TRP A 486 -22.25 -1.46 48.12
C TRP A 486 -23.76 -1.68 48.25
N ASN A 487 -24.55 -0.62 48.13
CA ASN A 487 -25.98 -0.78 47.94
C ASN A 487 -26.24 -1.03 46.46
N ILE A 488 -26.37 -2.30 46.07
CA ILE A 488 -26.53 -2.72 44.67
C ILE A 488 -28.00 -3.00 44.37
N ASP A 489 -28.54 -2.29 43.39
CA ASP A 489 -29.84 -2.54 42.79
C ASP A 489 -29.65 -3.24 41.44
N LYS A 490 -30.42 -4.31 41.20
CA LYS A 490 -30.39 -5.10 39.95
C LYS A 490 -31.69 -4.92 39.19
N SER A 491 -31.59 -4.70 37.88
CA SER A 491 -32.70 -4.79 36.93
C SER A 491 -32.33 -5.58 35.67
N GLY A 492 -33.31 -5.79 34.78
CA GLY A 492 -33.16 -6.65 33.59
C GLY A 492 -33.06 -8.14 33.91
N THR A 493 -32.62 -8.92 32.92
CA THR A 493 -32.45 -10.38 33.07
C THR A 493 -31.06 -10.82 32.65
N ILE A 494 -30.49 -11.78 33.37
CA ILE A 494 -29.21 -12.40 33.05
C ILE A 494 -29.23 -13.86 33.49
N ASP A 495 -28.81 -14.76 32.60
CA ASP A 495 -28.56 -16.17 32.88
C ASP A 495 -27.11 -16.48 32.51
N PHE A 496 -26.40 -17.25 33.33
CA PHE A 496 -24.99 -17.55 33.15
C PHE A 496 -24.64 -18.88 33.83
N HIS A 497 -23.57 -19.55 33.38
CA HIS A 497 -22.96 -20.65 34.12
C HIS A 497 -21.98 -20.12 35.17
N SER A 498 -21.09 -19.24 34.75
CA SER A 498 -20.15 -18.51 35.59
C SER A 498 -20.10 -17.05 35.14
N MET A 499 -19.92 -16.12 36.08
CA MET A 499 -19.75 -14.71 35.78
C MET A 499 -19.00 -14.00 36.91
N SER A 500 -18.17 -13.02 36.56
CA SER A 500 -17.53 -12.06 37.45
C SER A 500 -17.58 -10.69 36.80
N ILE A 501 -18.01 -9.69 37.57
CA ILE A 501 -17.95 -8.28 37.22
C ILE A 501 -17.14 -7.59 38.30
N ASP A 502 -16.04 -6.95 37.92
CA ASP A 502 -15.11 -6.29 38.81
C ASP A 502 -14.91 -4.83 38.37
N LEU A 503 -14.76 -3.92 39.33
CA LEU A 503 -14.51 -2.50 39.11
C LEU A 503 -13.10 -2.12 39.54
N PHE A 504 -12.41 -1.35 38.72
CA PHE A 504 -11.12 -0.76 39.06
C PHE A 504 -11.34 0.69 39.48
N LEU A 505 -10.97 1.03 40.71
CA LEU A 505 -11.11 2.38 41.26
C LEU A 505 -9.82 2.74 42.01
N GLU A 506 -9.23 3.89 41.66
CA GLU A 506 -8.03 4.46 42.29
C GLU A 506 -6.86 3.45 42.43
N GLY A 507 -6.67 2.60 41.42
CA GLY A 507 -5.59 1.62 41.41
C GLY A 507 -5.93 0.24 42.00
N ILE A 508 -7.16 0.03 42.48
CA ILE A 508 -7.58 -1.20 43.18
C ILE A 508 -8.78 -1.85 42.49
N TRP A 509 -8.76 -3.17 42.33
CA TRP A 509 -9.90 -3.96 41.85
C TRP A 509 -10.84 -4.35 43.00
N TYR A 510 -12.14 -4.14 42.80
CA TYR A 510 -13.23 -4.49 43.70
C TYR A 510 -14.19 -5.42 42.98
N HIS A 511 -14.54 -6.53 43.61
CA HIS A 511 -15.55 -7.43 43.07
C HIS A 511 -16.95 -6.84 43.26
N LEU A 512 -17.68 -6.66 42.15
CA LEU A 512 -19.02 -6.05 42.16
C LEU A 512 -20.13 -7.10 42.19
N TRP A 513 -20.05 -8.16 41.39
CA TRP A 513 -21.13 -9.14 41.24
C TRP A 513 -20.67 -10.41 40.50
N PRO A 514 -21.25 -11.60 40.75
CA PRO A 514 -22.29 -11.93 41.73
C PRO A 514 -21.75 -12.14 43.16
N TRP A 515 -22.49 -11.65 44.16
CA TRP A 515 -22.15 -11.90 45.57
C TRP A 515 -22.53 -13.35 45.92
N ILE A 516 -21.54 -14.15 46.32
CA ILE A 516 -21.74 -15.55 46.78
C ILE A 516 -22.29 -15.57 48.19
#